data_AF-A0A0Q9U0Z2-F1
#
_entry.id   AF-A0A0Q9U0Z2-F1
#
_cell.length_a   1.000
_cell.length_b   1.000
_cell.length_c   1.000
_cell.angle_alpha   90.00
_cell.angle_beta   90.00
_cell.angle_gamma   90.00
#
_symmetry.space_group_name_H-M   'P 1'
#
loop_
_entity.id
_entity.type
_entity.pdbx_description
1 polymer ?
#
loop_
_entity_poly.entity_id
_entity_poly.type
_entity_poly.pdbx_seq_one_letter_code
_entity_poly.pdbx_strand_id
1 'polypeptide(L)' 'MQITLDDLTDPAVIALLDGHVAQLRSISPPESSHGSADFFAPARALYAAHGFAECGPFGRYRLDPHSTFMTLEL' A
#
# COMPACT_ATOMS: atom_id res chain seq x y z
N MET A 1 -20.10 -5.08 -20.48
CA MET A 1 -18.98 -5.40 -19.57
C MET A 1 -19.54 -5.51 -18.17
N GLN A 2 -19.47 -6.69 -17.54
CA GLN A 2 -19.90 -6.90 -16.15
C GLN A 2 -18.67 -7.23 -15.31
N ILE A 3 -18.56 -6.59 -14.15
CA ILE A 3 -17.52 -6.84 -13.15
C ILE A 3 -18.21 -7.50 -11.97
N THR A 4 -17.70 -8.64 -11.52
CA THR A 4 -18.23 -9.38 -10.36
C THR A 4 -17.11 -9.62 -9.35
N LEU A 5 -17.48 -9.94 -8.11
CA LEU A 5 -16.55 -10.17 -7.01
C LEU A 5 -16.08 -11.63 -7.08
N ASP A 6 -14.77 -11.83 -7.14
CA ASP A 6 -14.13 -13.14 -7.28
C ASP A 6 -13.56 -13.64 -5.95
N ASP A 7 -13.32 -14.95 -5.84
CA ASP A 7 -12.74 -15.56 -4.64
C ASP A 7 -11.20 -15.43 -4.64
N LEU A 8 -10.68 -14.56 -3.78
CA LEU A 8 -9.24 -14.34 -3.64
C LEU A 8 -8.49 -15.50 -2.96
N THR A 9 -9.20 -16.52 -2.49
CA THR A 9 -8.61 -17.73 -1.92
C THR A 9 -8.41 -18.85 -2.94
N ASP A 10 -8.90 -18.67 -4.18
CA ASP A 10 -8.68 -19.64 -5.26
C ASP A 10 -7.17 -19.80 -5.56
N PRO A 11 -6.63 -21.04 -5.59
CA PRO A 11 -5.23 -21.30 -5.90
C PRO A 11 -4.73 -20.69 -7.22
N ALA A 12 -5.57 -20.59 -8.25
CA ALA A 12 -5.22 -20.00 -9.53
C ALA A 12 -5.05 -18.47 -9.42
N VAL A 13 -5.91 -17.81 -8.63
CA VAL A 13 -5.81 -16.37 -8.34
C VAL A 13 -4.54 -16.10 -7.54
N ILE A 14 -4.25 -16.92 -6.52
CA ILE A 14 -3.02 -16.81 -5.72
C ILE A 14 -1.78 -16.96 -6.62
N ALA A 15 -1.74 -17.98 -7.47
CA ALA A 15 -0.62 -18.22 -8.37
C ALA A 15 -0.40 -17.06 -9.37
N LEU A 16 -1.48 -16.45 -9.87
CA LEU A 16 -1.41 -15.27 -10.71
C LEU A 16 -0.79 -14.08 -9.97
N LEU A 17 -1.24 -13.82 -8.74
CA LEU A 17 -0.74 -12.71 -7.92
C LEU A 17 0.73 -12.91 -7.53
N ASP A 18 1.12 -14.12 -7.13
CA ASP A 18 2.51 -14.44 -6.80
C ASP A 18 3.43 -14.27 -8.01
N GLY A 19 3.00 -14.74 -9.19
CA GLY A 19 3.73 -14.56 -10.44
C GLY A 19 3.91 -13.08 -10.79
N HIS A 20 2.85 -12.28 -10.60
CA HIS A 20 2.91 -10.84 -10.81
C HIS A 20 3.88 -10.15 -9.84
N VAL A 21 3.82 -10.47 -8.54
CA VAL A 21 4.74 -9.92 -7.53
C VAL A 21 6.19 -10.31 -7.83
N ALA A 22 6.43 -11.56 -8.22
CA ALA A 22 7.77 -12.03 -8.60
C ALA A 22 8.31 -11.26 -9.80
N GLN A 23 7.49 -11.04 -10.83
CA GLN A 23 7.86 -10.22 -12.00
C GLN A 23 8.16 -8.77 -11.60
N LEU A 24 7.33 -8.15 -10.76
CA LEU A 24 7.58 -6.78 -10.32
C LEU A 24 8.93 -6.68 -9.59
N ARG A 25 9.22 -7.62 -8.68
CA ARG A 25 10.51 -7.67 -7.97
C ARG A 25 11.70 -7.91 -8.90
N SER A 26 11.52 -8.64 -10.00
CA SER A 26 12.64 -8.88 -10.93
C SER A 26 13.03 -7.64 -11.73
N ILE A 27 12.12 -6.66 -11.86
CA ILE A 27 12.34 -5.42 -12.64
C ILE A 27 12.45 -4.17 -11.77
N SER A 28 12.33 -4.29 -10.46
CA SER A 28 12.42 -3.16 -9.53
C SER A 28 13.58 -3.35 -8.55
N PRO A 29 14.23 -2.25 -8.12
CA PRO A 29 15.27 -2.32 -7.11
C PRO A 29 14.76 -2.96 -5.81
N PRO A 30 15.61 -3.63 -5.02
CA PRO A 30 15.21 -4.26 -3.74
C PRO A 30 14.56 -3.29 -2.75
N GLU A 31 14.91 -2.01 -2.80
CA GLU A 31 14.33 -0.93 -2.01
C GLU A 31 12.93 -0.51 -2.45
N SER A 32 12.46 -0.99 -3.60
CA SER A 32 11.12 -0.70 -4.13
C SER A 32 10.07 -1.61 -3.47
N SER A 33 9.34 -1.07 -2.49
CA SER A 33 8.19 -1.72 -1.88
C SER A 33 6.88 -1.01 -2.26
N HIS A 34 5.92 -1.75 -2.80
CA HIS A 34 4.57 -1.26 -3.16
C HIS A 34 3.63 -1.12 -1.93
N GLY A 35 4.12 -0.55 -0.83
CA GLY A 35 3.41 -0.37 0.46
C GLY A 35 4.28 0.37 1.49
N SER A 36 3.72 0.88 2.60
CA SER A 36 4.36 1.85 3.52
C SER A 36 5.46 1.30 4.45
N ALA A 37 6.46 0.61 3.91
CA ALA A 37 7.64 0.13 4.63
C ALA A 37 8.47 1.28 5.27
N ASP A 38 9.48 0.93 6.06
CA ASP A 38 10.45 1.87 6.67
C ASP A 38 11.12 2.80 5.66
N PHE A 39 11.19 2.37 4.39
CA PHE A 39 11.59 3.20 3.26
C PHE A 39 10.83 4.53 3.18
N PHE A 40 9.55 4.56 3.60
CA PHE A 40 8.71 5.76 3.59
C PHE A 40 8.81 6.60 4.88
N ALA A 41 9.65 6.21 5.84
CA ALA A 41 9.86 7.00 7.06
C ALA A 41 10.31 8.45 6.79
N PRO A 42 11.21 8.74 5.81
CA PRO A 42 11.56 10.12 5.48
C PRO A 42 10.37 10.94 4.97
N ALA A 43 9.47 10.34 4.19
CA ALA A 43 8.27 11.02 3.70
C ALA A 43 7.30 11.35 4.84
N ARG A 44 7.05 10.40 5.76
CA ARG A 44 6.21 10.64 6.95
C ARG A 44 6.80 11.74 7.84
N ALA A 45 8.12 11.73 8.05
CA ALA A 45 8.82 12.76 8.82
C ALA A 45 8.70 14.15 8.17
N LEU A 46 8.82 14.23 6.84
CA LEU A 46 8.62 15.47 6.10
C LEU A 46 7.20 16.01 6.29
N TYR A 47 6.16 15.18 6.13
CA TYR A 47 4.78 15.62 6.35
C TYR A 47 4.53 16.06 7.79
N ALA A 48 5.04 15.31 8.77
CA ALA A 48 4.97 15.70 10.17
C ALA A 48 5.62 17.08 10.43
N ALA A 49 6.78 17.35 9.81
CA ALA A 49 7.46 18.64 9.92
C ALA A 49 6.65 19.80 9.32
N HIS A 50 5.75 19.51 8.38
CA HIS A 50 4.84 20.47 7.76
C HIS A 50 3.43 20.50 8.39
N GLY A 51 3.28 19.95 9.60
CA GLY A 51 2.05 20.07 10.38
C GLY A 51 1.00 18.99 10.11
N PHE A 52 1.32 17.97 9.32
CA PHE A 52 0.44 16.82 9.19
C PHE A 52 0.53 15.95 10.45
N ALA A 53 -0.61 15.45 10.93
CA ALA A 53 -0.69 14.52 12.05
C ALA A 53 -1.22 13.16 11.58
N GLU A 54 -0.74 12.07 12.19
CA GLU A 54 -1.30 10.73 11.92
C GLU A 54 -2.79 10.69 12.28
N CYS A 55 -3.57 10.00 11.43
CA CYS A 55 -5.01 9.88 11.58
C CYS A 55 -5.51 8.48 11.22
N GLY A 56 -6.81 8.25 11.38
CA GLY A 56 -7.45 7.03 10.89
C GLY A 56 -7.59 7.01 9.35
N PRO A 57 -7.92 5.85 8.77
CA PRO A 57 -8.22 5.77 7.35
C PRO A 57 -9.42 6.64 6.96
N PHE A 58 -9.42 7.13 5.73
CA PHE A 58 -10.47 7.99 5.18
C PHE A 58 -11.18 7.33 3.99
N GLY A 59 -12.43 7.70 3.78
CA GLY A 59 -13.25 7.17 2.68
C GLY A 59 -13.39 5.65 2.76
N ARG A 60 -12.86 4.94 1.76
CA ARG A 60 -12.93 3.47 1.65
C ARG A 60 -11.65 2.76 2.08
N TYR A 61 -10.61 3.50 2.46
CA TYR A 61 -9.37 2.89 2.92
C TYR A 61 -9.61 2.17 4.25
N ARG A 62 -8.87 1.07 4.48
CA ARG A 62 -8.91 0.29 5.72
C ARG A 62 -7.54 0.38 6.38
N LEU A 63 -7.52 0.24 7.69
CA LEU A 63 -6.26 0.12 8.42
C LEU A 63 -5.62 -1.23 8.08
N ASP A 64 -4.35 -1.19 7.69
CA ASP A 64 -3.51 -2.36 7.45
C ASP A 64 -2.06 -2.06 7.85
N PRO A 65 -1.22 -3.09 8.09
CA PRO A 65 0.17 -2.89 8.54
C PRO A 65 1.08 -2.16 7.55
N HIS A 66 0.64 -1.97 6.31
CA HIS A 66 1.39 -1.34 5.21
C HIS A 66 0.79 0.00 4.79
N SER A 67 -0.03 0.61 5.65
CA SER A 67 -0.56 1.95 5.44
C SER A 67 -0.33 2.84 6.67
N THR A 68 0.06 4.10 6.43
CA THR A 68 0.01 5.18 7.42
C THR A 68 -0.83 6.31 6.84
N PHE A 69 -1.83 6.77 7.58
CA PHE A 69 -2.71 7.87 7.17
C PHE A 69 -2.35 9.13 7.96
N MET A 70 -2.32 10.28 7.28
CA MET A 70 -2.04 11.57 7.91
C MET A 70 -3.01 12.64 7.37
N THR A 71 -3.33 13.64 8.19
CA THR A 71 -4.21 14.77 7.85
C THR A 71 -3.56 16.09 8.20
N LEU A 72 -3.92 17.16 7.48
CA LEU A 72 -3.56 18.54 7.78
C LEU A 72 -4.86 19.33 7.91
N GLU A 73 -5.07 19.98 9.06
CA GLU A 73 -6.14 20.97 9.18
C GLU A 73 -5.65 22.29 8.57
N LEU A 74 -6.39 22.78 7.57
CA LEU A 74 -6.09 23.99 6.79
C LEU A 74 -6.86 25.20 7.32
#